data_AF-A0A973WZN5-F1
#
_entry.id   AF-A0A973WZN5-F1
#
_cell.length_a   1.000
_cell.length_b   1.000
_cell.length_c   1.000
_cell.angle_alpha   90.00
_cell.angle_beta   90.00
_cell.angle_gamma   90.00
#
_symmetry.space_group_name_H-M   'P 1'
#
loop_
_entity.id
_entity.type
_entity.pdbx_description
1 polymer ?
#
loop_
_entity_poly.entity_id
_entity_poly.type
_entity_poly.pdbx_seq_one_letter_code
_entity_poly.pdbx_strand_id
1 'polypeptide(L)'
;MEIQAILPSKGRDLRLDLFRGIANWAIFLDHIPDNVVNWITTRNYGFSDAADLFVFISGYTASFVYAKMMLERGFIVGATRLTKRVWQLYVAHIILFVIYIVSIGYVAQRYSDPDIIHEFNVAGLVDNPIETLRQGLLLKFKPLNLDVLPLYIVLMGLFPPVLWFMLRRPGFTMLASLGLYFAARFFDWNLAGYPSGSWYFNPFCWQLLFVFGAWCALGGAVKSRAIINSPITLWFCLFYLVFALIMTMAGRFPAFGEMFPSWLFDVFNPNEKTNLPPYRFLHFAVIVVMVIRFVPKEWPGLEWRGFDPVIKCGQQSLAVFCVGVFLSFVGHFELMMSSGSLAAQVFVSVTGIAIMTLVAYYISWSKRQDKPPPKPVKKPEPAPERIGVRQS
;
A
#
# COMPACT_ATOMS: atom_id res chain seq x y z
N MET A 1 16.36 25.41 -12.71
CA MET A 1 15.26 25.38 -11.72
C MET A 1 15.80 24.87 -10.40
N GLU A 2 15.69 25.67 -9.34
CA GLU A 2 16.10 25.33 -7.98
C GLU A 2 15.23 24.22 -7.38
N ILE A 3 15.78 23.50 -6.39
CA ILE A 3 15.09 22.45 -5.64
C ILE A 3 14.31 23.09 -4.50
N GLN A 4 12.99 22.86 -4.43
CA GLN A 4 12.08 23.44 -3.42
C GLN A 4 11.55 22.40 -2.42
N ALA A 5 11.95 21.14 -2.59
CA ALA A 5 11.62 20.02 -1.71
C ALA A 5 12.51 20.00 -0.46
N ILE A 6 11.91 19.63 0.67
CA ILE A 6 12.64 19.38 1.92
C ILE A 6 12.96 17.89 1.96
N LEU A 7 14.25 17.54 1.97
CA LEU A 7 14.66 16.15 2.05
C LEU A 7 14.53 15.61 3.48
N PRO A 8 14.12 14.34 3.64
CA PRO A 8 13.99 13.74 4.95
C PRO A 8 15.36 13.49 5.61
N SER A 9 15.37 13.47 6.95
CA SER A 9 16.57 13.18 7.74
C SER A 9 17.09 11.76 7.48
N LYS A 10 18.42 11.56 7.63
CA LYS A 10 19.05 10.24 7.47
C LYS A 10 18.43 9.22 8.44
N GLY A 11 18.23 8.00 7.98
CA GLY A 11 17.68 6.89 8.77
C GLY A 11 16.32 6.40 8.29
N ARG A 12 16.00 5.14 8.55
CA ARG A 12 14.73 4.51 8.17
C ARG A 12 13.62 4.96 9.11
N ASP A 13 12.45 5.32 8.58
CA ASP A 13 11.28 5.67 9.38
C ASP A 13 10.46 4.40 9.67
N LEU A 14 10.51 3.91 10.92
CA LEU A 14 9.84 2.67 11.33
C LEU A 14 8.32 2.78 11.34
N ARG A 15 7.75 4.00 11.40
CA ARG A 15 6.29 4.19 11.32
C ARG A 15 5.76 3.67 9.99
N LEU A 16 6.49 3.96 8.91
CA LEU A 16 6.10 3.51 7.57
C LEU A 16 6.11 1.98 7.49
N ASP A 17 7.08 1.33 8.13
CA ASP A 17 7.12 -0.13 8.20
C ASP A 17 5.96 -0.69 9.04
N LEU A 18 5.67 -0.10 10.21
CA LEU A 18 4.54 -0.49 11.04
C LEU A 18 3.22 -0.40 10.24
N PHE A 19 2.91 0.76 9.67
CA PHE A 19 1.66 0.96 8.93
C PHE A 19 1.58 0.12 7.65
N ARG A 20 2.70 -0.12 6.95
CA ARG A 20 2.72 -1.09 5.83
C ARG A 20 2.46 -2.51 6.29
N GLY A 21 2.98 -2.90 7.44
CA GLY A 21 2.74 -4.20 8.06
C GLY A 21 1.27 -4.39 8.41
N ILE A 22 0.67 -3.39 9.07
CA ILE A 22 -0.77 -3.34 9.38
C ILE A 22 -1.58 -3.45 8.09
N ALA A 23 -1.23 -2.68 7.06
CA ALA A 23 -1.91 -2.73 5.77
C ALA A 23 -1.85 -4.13 5.13
N ASN A 24 -0.70 -4.82 5.19
CA ASN A 24 -0.58 -6.18 4.68
C ASN A 24 -1.48 -7.17 5.43
N TRP A 25 -1.50 -7.13 6.76
CA TRP A 25 -2.37 -8.01 7.56
C TRP A 25 -3.85 -7.70 7.31
N ALA A 26 -4.22 -6.42 7.26
CA ALA A 26 -5.58 -6.00 6.96
C ALA A 26 -6.02 -6.42 5.56
N ILE A 27 -5.17 -6.27 4.53
CA ILE A 27 -5.44 -6.77 3.18
C ILE A 27 -5.73 -8.27 3.22
N PHE A 28 -4.87 -9.08 3.84
CA PHE A 28 -5.10 -10.52 3.95
C PHE A 28 -6.47 -10.83 4.57
N LEU A 29 -6.80 -10.24 5.72
CA LEU A 29 -8.07 -10.49 6.42
C LEU A 29 -9.29 -10.01 5.63
N ASP A 30 -9.20 -8.83 5.00
CA ASP A 30 -10.28 -8.21 4.22
C ASP A 30 -10.59 -8.93 2.91
N HIS A 31 -9.69 -9.83 2.48
CA HIS A 31 -9.83 -10.62 1.25
C HIS A 31 -10.24 -12.07 1.54
N ILE A 32 -10.59 -12.39 2.79
CA ILE A 32 -11.31 -13.62 3.17
C ILE A 32 -12.78 -13.23 3.40
N PRO A 33 -13.69 -13.56 2.46
CA PRO A 33 -15.12 -13.38 2.61
C PRO A 33 -15.66 -13.98 3.92
N ASP A 34 -16.68 -13.32 4.49
CA ASP A 34 -17.43 -13.75 5.68
C ASP A 34 -16.61 -14.08 6.94
N ASN A 35 -15.36 -13.65 6.99
CA ASN A 35 -14.48 -13.84 8.14
C ASN A 35 -14.70 -12.78 9.22
N VAL A 36 -15.15 -13.19 10.40
CA VAL A 36 -15.35 -12.32 11.57
C VAL A 36 -14.10 -11.53 11.96
N VAL A 37 -12.91 -12.07 11.70
CA VAL A 37 -11.66 -11.43 12.11
C VAL A 37 -11.39 -10.18 11.28
N ASN A 38 -12.00 -10.05 10.09
CA ASN A 38 -11.89 -8.82 9.30
C ASN A 38 -12.49 -7.59 10.03
N TRP A 39 -13.33 -7.78 11.05
CA TRP A 39 -13.85 -6.68 11.87
C TRP A 39 -12.78 -5.95 12.70
N ILE A 40 -11.54 -6.42 12.75
CA ILE A 40 -10.45 -5.66 13.39
C ILE A 40 -9.82 -4.64 12.42
N THR A 41 -10.15 -4.69 11.13
CA THR A 41 -9.54 -3.82 10.11
C THR A 41 -10.30 -2.50 9.99
N THR A 42 -9.60 -1.47 9.50
CA THR A 42 -10.19 -0.14 9.31
C THR A 42 -11.26 -0.10 8.22
N ARG A 43 -11.31 -1.11 7.33
CA ARG A 43 -12.29 -1.21 6.24
C ARG A 43 -13.73 -1.16 6.76
N ASN A 44 -13.96 -1.66 7.97
CA ASN A 44 -15.29 -1.73 8.56
C ASN A 44 -15.70 -0.45 9.29
N TYR A 45 -14.81 0.52 9.54
CA TYR A 45 -15.08 1.64 10.45
C TYR A 45 -14.93 3.03 9.82
N GLY A 46 -14.74 3.12 8.51
CA GLY A 46 -14.66 4.39 7.82
C GLY A 46 -14.48 4.21 6.31
N PHE A 47 -14.35 5.34 5.60
CA PHE A 47 -14.40 5.34 4.15
C PHE A 47 -13.14 4.82 3.45
N SER A 48 -11.98 4.84 4.11
CA SER A 48 -10.70 4.39 3.56
C SER A 48 -10.22 3.12 4.24
N ASP A 49 -9.48 2.28 3.52
CA ASP A 49 -8.98 1.00 3.99
C ASP A 49 -7.46 0.85 3.78
N ALA A 50 -6.97 -0.37 3.98
CA ALA A 50 -5.56 -0.71 3.85
C ALA A 50 -4.98 -0.43 2.46
N ALA A 51 -5.79 -0.44 1.38
CA ALA A 51 -5.31 -0.11 0.04
C ALA A 51 -4.92 1.37 -0.08
N ASP A 52 -5.71 2.29 0.50
CA ASP A 52 -5.40 3.73 0.51
C ASP A 52 -4.08 3.98 1.23
N LEU A 53 -3.90 3.34 2.38
CA LEU A 53 -2.66 3.39 3.17
C LEU A 53 -1.47 2.84 2.38
N PHE A 54 -1.64 1.71 1.70
CA PHE A 54 -0.59 1.08 0.93
C PHE A 54 -0.11 1.94 -0.25
N VAL A 55 -1.05 2.57 -0.98
CA VAL A 55 -0.73 3.46 -2.11
C VAL A 55 -0.07 4.76 -1.64
N PHE A 56 -0.57 5.37 -0.57
CA PHE A 56 0.05 6.55 0.04
C PHE A 56 1.47 6.28 0.52
N ILE A 57 1.69 5.23 1.32
CA ILE A 57 3.04 4.93 1.83
C ILE A 57 3.99 4.56 0.70
N SER A 58 3.48 3.94 -0.37
CA SER A 58 4.29 3.65 -1.55
C SER A 58 4.84 4.92 -2.19
N GLY A 59 4.00 5.94 -2.39
CA GLY A 59 4.44 7.26 -2.88
C GLY A 59 5.40 7.95 -1.92
N TYR A 60 5.10 7.92 -0.61
CA TYR A 60 5.97 8.47 0.43
C TYR A 60 7.36 7.83 0.41
N THR A 61 7.42 6.49 0.43
CA THR A 61 8.67 5.73 0.47
C THR A 61 9.45 5.88 -0.83
N ALA A 62 8.77 5.88 -1.99
CA ALA A 62 9.41 6.08 -3.27
C ALA A 62 10.08 7.46 -3.34
N SER A 63 9.36 8.53 -2.97
CA SER A 63 9.96 9.86 -2.84
C SER A 63 11.17 9.86 -1.90
N PHE A 64 11.01 9.32 -0.70
CA PHE A 64 12.06 9.28 0.32
C PHE A 64 13.35 8.61 -0.19
N VAL A 65 13.22 7.47 -0.87
CA VAL A 65 14.36 6.65 -1.32
C VAL A 65 15.00 7.22 -2.58
N TYR A 66 14.19 7.60 -3.58
CA TYR A 66 14.69 7.94 -4.91
C TYR A 66 14.98 9.43 -5.11
N ALA A 67 14.41 10.32 -4.28
CA ALA A 67 14.71 11.76 -4.34
C ALA A 67 16.20 12.05 -4.21
N LYS A 68 16.82 11.52 -3.16
CA LYS A 68 18.26 11.71 -2.89
C LYS A 68 19.11 11.20 -4.04
N MET A 69 18.77 10.03 -4.57
CA MET A 69 19.48 9.42 -5.69
C MET A 69 19.37 10.27 -6.97
N MET A 70 18.19 10.82 -7.24
CA MET A 70 17.94 11.68 -8.39
C MET A 70 18.66 13.03 -8.29
N LEU A 71 18.80 13.57 -7.07
CA LEU A 71 19.53 14.80 -6.81
C LEU A 71 21.06 14.62 -6.88
N GLU A 72 21.59 13.55 -6.28
CA GLU A 72 23.04 13.32 -6.20
C GLU A 72 23.62 12.72 -7.48
N ARG A 73 22.86 11.90 -8.20
CA ARG A 73 23.34 11.11 -9.36
C ARG A 73 22.61 11.42 -10.66
N GLY A 74 21.71 12.38 -10.66
CA GLY A 74 20.96 12.82 -11.82
C GLY A 74 19.69 12.01 -12.12
N PHE A 75 18.88 12.56 -13.03
CA PHE A 75 17.57 12.02 -13.42
C PHE A 75 17.65 10.58 -13.93
N ILE A 76 18.56 10.31 -14.86
CA ILE A 76 18.68 9.00 -15.54
C ILE A 76 18.95 7.90 -14.51
N VAL A 77 19.91 8.10 -13.60
CA VAL A 77 20.26 7.10 -12.58
C VAL A 77 19.08 6.84 -11.63
N GLY A 78 18.38 7.91 -11.21
CA GLY A 78 17.17 7.79 -10.40
C GLY A 78 16.06 7.02 -11.13
N ALA A 79 15.83 7.35 -12.39
CA ALA A 79 14.82 6.72 -13.24
C ALA A 79 15.11 5.22 -13.44
N THR A 80 16.34 4.83 -13.81
CA THR A 80 16.71 3.41 -13.99
C THR A 80 16.49 2.59 -12.72
N ARG A 81 16.71 3.17 -11.54
CA ARG A 81 16.53 2.48 -10.25
C ARG A 81 15.07 2.34 -9.86
N LEU A 82 14.22 3.30 -10.25
CA LEU A 82 12.77 3.18 -10.22
C LEU A 82 12.30 2.10 -11.20
N THR A 83 12.76 2.11 -12.46
CA THR A 83 12.42 1.10 -13.47
C THR A 83 12.80 -0.32 -13.02
N LYS A 84 13.98 -0.49 -12.40
CA LYS A 84 14.36 -1.78 -11.79
C LYS A 84 13.36 -2.23 -10.73
N ARG A 85 12.81 -1.31 -9.94
CA ARG A 85 11.80 -1.62 -8.93
C ARG A 85 10.45 -1.96 -9.57
N VAL A 86 10.04 -1.24 -10.60
CA VAL A 86 8.84 -1.55 -11.41
C VAL A 86 8.94 -2.95 -11.99
N TRP A 87 10.10 -3.32 -12.54
CA TRP A 87 10.35 -4.67 -13.05
C TRP A 87 10.20 -5.75 -11.98
N GLN A 88 10.72 -5.53 -10.77
CA GLN A 88 10.52 -6.47 -9.66
C GLN A 88 9.05 -6.63 -9.28
N LEU A 89 8.27 -5.54 -9.30
CA LEU A 89 6.83 -5.59 -9.03
C LEU A 89 6.09 -6.36 -10.12
N TYR A 90 6.45 -6.11 -11.38
CA TYR A 90 5.89 -6.81 -12.53
C TYR A 90 6.16 -8.32 -12.47
N VAL A 91 7.42 -8.73 -12.25
CA VAL A 91 7.78 -10.15 -12.10
C VAL A 91 7.05 -10.79 -10.92
N ALA A 92 6.97 -10.10 -9.78
CA ALA A 92 6.22 -10.61 -8.62
C ALA A 92 4.72 -10.77 -8.93
N HIS A 93 4.13 -9.82 -9.68
CA HIS A 93 2.75 -9.93 -10.13
C HIS A 93 2.54 -11.11 -11.08
N ILE A 94 3.42 -11.32 -12.07
CA ILE A 94 3.32 -12.46 -12.99
C ILE A 94 3.43 -13.80 -12.25
N ILE A 95 4.40 -13.95 -11.35
CA ILE A 95 4.54 -15.18 -10.56
C ILE A 95 3.29 -15.43 -9.73
N LEU A 96 2.80 -14.40 -9.03
CA LEU A 96 1.59 -14.50 -8.21
C LEU A 96 0.37 -14.83 -9.08
N PHE A 97 0.19 -14.15 -10.21
CA PHE A 97 -0.88 -14.38 -11.17
C PHE A 97 -0.92 -15.83 -11.66
N VAL A 98 0.24 -16.38 -12.07
CA VAL A 98 0.34 -17.77 -12.52
C VAL A 98 0.00 -18.74 -11.39
N ILE A 99 0.57 -18.56 -10.19
CA ILE A 99 0.27 -19.42 -9.04
C ILE A 99 -1.22 -19.37 -8.71
N TYR A 100 -1.80 -18.17 -8.67
CA TYR A 100 -3.20 -17.94 -8.29
C TYR A 100 -4.17 -18.64 -9.25
N ILE A 101 -3.95 -18.47 -10.56
CA ILE A 101 -4.75 -19.11 -11.60
C ILE A 101 -4.62 -20.63 -11.54
N VAL A 102 -3.41 -21.16 -11.41
CA VAL A 102 -3.18 -22.61 -11.33
C VAL A 102 -3.87 -23.18 -10.10
N SER A 103 -3.79 -22.51 -8.95
CA SER A 103 -4.45 -22.96 -7.73
C SER A 103 -5.98 -22.93 -7.84
N ILE A 104 -6.57 -21.87 -8.38
CA ILE A 104 -8.02 -21.80 -8.62
C ILE A 104 -8.46 -22.90 -9.59
N GLY A 105 -7.76 -23.06 -10.71
CA GLY A 105 -8.07 -24.10 -11.70
C GLY A 105 -7.95 -25.51 -11.14
N TYR A 106 -6.92 -25.78 -10.34
CA TYR A 106 -6.73 -27.07 -9.67
C TYR A 106 -7.86 -27.37 -8.70
N VAL A 107 -8.23 -26.41 -7.85
CA VAL A 107 -9.31 -26.55 -6.87
C VAL A 107 -10.64 -26.79 -7.57
N ALA A 108 -11.00 -25.96 -8.56
CA ALA A 108 -12.24 -26.10 -9.31
C ALA A 108 -12.37 -27.48 -9.96
N GLN A 109 -11.29 -28.00 -10.56
CA GLN A 109 -11.28 -29.35 -11.14
C GLN A 109 -11.39 -30.45 -10.08
N ARG A 110 -10.61 -30.34 -8.99
CA ARG A 110 -10.49 -31.38 -7.96
C ARG A 110 -11.78 -31.58 -7.16
N TYR A 111 -12.52 -30.51 -6.92
CA TYR A 111 -13.76 -30.51 -6.13
C TYR A 111 -15.03 -30.42 -6.99
N SER A 112 -14.89 -30.36 -8.32
CA SER A 112 -16.00 -30.28 -9.28
C SER A 112 -16.96 -29.11 -8.99
N ASP A 113 -16.39 -28.00 -8.55
CA ASP A 113 -17.10 -26.76 -8.24
C ASP A 113 -16.77 -25.70 -9.30
N PRO A 114 -17.58 -25.60 -10.37
CA PRO A 114 -17.36 -24.62 -11.43
C PRO A 114 -17.69 -23.19 -10.99
N ASP A 115 -18.43 -22.98 -9.90
CA ASP A 115 -18.83 -21.64 -9.46
C ASP A 115 -17.62 -20.84 -8.93
N ILE A 116 -16.63 -21.54 -8.36
CA ILE A 116 -15.33 -20.95 -7.95
C ILE A 116 -14.63 -20.25 -9.13
N ILE A 117 -14.80 -20.74 -10.36
CA ILE A 117 -14.18 -20.16 -11.56
C ILE A 117 -14.78 -18.79 -11.87
N HIS A 118 -16.09 -18.63 -11.65
CA HIS A 118 -16.80 -17.36 -11.85
C HIS A 118 -16.54 -16.40 -10.70
N GLU A 119 -16.57 -16.88 -9.45
CA GLU A 119 -16.36 -16.08 -8.23
C GLU A 119 -15.00 -15.35 -8.26
N PHE A 120 -13.94 -16.04 -8.71
CA PHE A 120 -12.59 -15.47 -8.77
C PHE A 120 -12.25 -14.75 -10.09
N ASN A 121 -13.23 -14.58 -10.98
CA ASN A 121 -13.05 -13.97 -12.30
C ASN A 121 -12.02 -14.72 -13.19
N VAL A 122 -12.05 -16.05 -13.18
CA VAL A 122 -11.11 -16.93 -13.93
C VAL A 122 -11.81 -17.66 -15.09
N ALA A 123 -13.11 -17.43 -15.32
CA ALA A 123 -13.88 -18.05 -16.41
C ALA A 123 -13.23 -17.90 -17.79
N GLY A 124 -12.67 -16.72 -18.10
CA GLY A 124 -11.97 -16.49 -19.36
C GLY A 124 -10.76 -17.40 -19.60
N LEU A 125 -10.19 -18.02 -18.57
CA LEU A 125 -9.11 -19.00 -18.72
C LEU A 125 -9.60 -20.39 -19.13
N VAL A 126 -10.87 -20.72 -18.87
CA VAL A 126 -11.49 -21.95 -19.36
C VAL A 126 -11.85 -21.78 -20.83
N ASP A 127 -12.43 -20.64 -21.19
CA ASP A 127 -12.94 -20.41 -22.55
C ASP A 127 -11.83 -20.05 -23.55
N ASN A 128 -10.91 -19.16 -23.17
CA ASN A 128 -9.87 -18.62 -24.04
C ASN A 128 -8.52 -18.46 -23.31
N PRO A 129 -7.85 -19.56 -22.92
CA PRO A 129 -6.68 -19.55 -22.04
C PRO A 129 -5.52 -18.68 -22.56
N ILE A 130 -5.19 -18.79 -23.85
CA ILE A 130 -4.05 -18.06 -24.44
C ILE A 130 -4.30 -16.54 -24.41
N GLU A 131 -5.50 -16.10 -24.82
CA GLU A 131 -5.85 -14.68 -24.85
C GLU A 131 -5.95 -14.12 -23.43
N THR A 132 -6.56 -14.84 -22.51
CA THR A 132 -6.67 -14.42 -21.10
C THR A 132 -5.31 -14.31 -20.43
N LEU A 133 -4.39 -15.25 -20.69
CA LEU A 133 -3.00 -15.15 -20.23
C LEU A 133 -2.28 -13.95 -20.85
N ARG A 134 -2.43 -13.72 -22.17
CA ARG A 134 -1.86 -12.55 -22.85
C ARG A 134 -2.35 -11.24 -22.24
N GLN A 135 -3.65 -11.14 -21.97
CA GLN A 135 -4.27 -9.97 -21.34
C GLN A 135 -3.82 -9.80 -19.89
N GLY A 136 -3.56 -10.91 -19.19
CA GLY A 136 -2.94 -10.90 -17.85
C GLY A 136 -1.52 -10.34 -17.86
N LEU A 137 -0.69 -10.77 -18.82
CA LEU A 137 0.67 -10.22 -19.01
C LEU A 137 0.64 -8.71 -19.35
N LEU A 138 -0.39 -8.26 -20.08
CA LEU A 138 -0.62 -6.84 -20.38
C LEU A 138 -1.27 -6.06 -19.23
N LEU A 139 -1.50 -6.70 -18.07
CA LEU A 139 -2.16 -6.13 -16.90
C LEU A 139 -3.60 -5.68 -17.15
N LYS A 140 -4.26 -6.14 -18.23
CA LYS A 140 -5.65 -5.81 -18.56
C LYS A 140 -6.64 -6.78 -17.93
N PHE A 141 -6.27 -8.06 -17.87
CA PHE A 141 -7.03 -9.09 -17.17
C PHE A 141 -6.41 -9.35 -15.80
N LYS A 142 -7.25 -9.43 -14.76
CA LYS A 142 -6.82 -9.62 -13.38
C LYS A 142 -7.87 -10.47 -12.64
N PRO A 143 -7.48 -11.61 -12.05
CA PRO A 143 -8.30 -12.30 -11.07
C PRO A 143 -8.63 -11.38 -9.90
N LEU A 144 -9.72 -11.68 -9.22
CA LEU A 144 -10.11 -10.99 -7.99
C LEU A 144 -8.90 -10.93 -7.04
N ASN A 145 -8.73 -9.81 -6.33
CA ASN A 145 -7.68 -9.56 -5.33
C ASN A 145 -6.29 -9.18 -5.87
N LEU A 146 -6.06 -9.26 -7.19
CA LEU A 146 -4.76 -8.93 -7.79
C LEU A 146 -4.64 -7.50 -8.32
N ASP A 147 -5.68 -6.67 -8.17
CA ASP A 147 -5.79 -5.38 -8.84
C ASP A 147 -4.84 -4.27 -8.36
N VAL A 148 -4.39 -4.34 -7.11
CA VAL A 148 -3.54 -3.29 -6.51
C VAL A 148 -2.10 -3.32 -7.03
N LEU A 149 -1.56 -4.49 -7.41
CA LEU A 149 -0.20 -4.58 -7.95
C LEU A 149 -0.06 -3.92 -9.33
N PRO A 150 -0.95 -4.17 -10.31
CA PRO A 150 -0.99 -3.44 -11.58
C PRO A 150 -1.08 -1.93 -11.39
N LEU A 151 -1.93 -1.44 -10.48
CA LEU A 151 -1.98 -0.02 -10.13
C LEU A 151 -0.59 0.45 -9.72
N TYR A 152 0.06 -0.25 -8.80
CA TYR A 152 1.37 0.15 -8.29
C TYR A 152 2.46 0.13 -9.37
N ILE A 153 2.44 -0.83 -10.28
CA ILE A 153 3.35 -0.91 -11.44
C ILE A 153 3.21 0.34 -12.31
N VAL A 154 1.97 0.74 -12.64
CA VAL A 154 1.70 1.93 -13.45
C VAL A 154 2.15 3.21 -12.73
N LEU A 155 1.74 3.39 -11.47
CA LEU A 155 2.09 4.59 -10.70
C LEU A 155 3.60 4.74 -10.52
N MET A 156 4.32 3.65 -10.20
CA MET A 156 5.78 3.66 -10.10
C MET A 156 6.47 3.85 -11.45
N GLY A 157 5.92 3.29 -12.53
CA GLY A 157 6.44 3.45 -13.89
C GLY A 157 6.39 4.89 -14.37
N LEU A 158 5.32 5.61 -14.03
CA LEU A 158 5.14 7.03 -14.33
C LEU A 158 5.81 7.96 -13.31
N PHE A 159 6.33 7.42 -12.21
CA PHE A 159 6.87 8.25 -11.13
C PHE A 159 8.16 9.01 -11.44
N PRO A 160 9.11 8.55 -12.30
CA PRO A 160 10.33 9.31 -12.56
C PRO A 160 10.11 10.78 -12.98
N PRO A 161 9.28 11.10 -13.99
CA PRO A 161 8.99 12.50 -14.33
C PRO A 161 8.22 13.22 -13.21
N VAL A 162 7.27 12.54 -12.55
CA VAL A 162 6.50 13.13 -11.44
C VAL A 162 7.42 13.53 -10.29
N LEU A 163 8.38 12.67 -9.91
CA LEU A 163 9.37 12.95 -8.88
C LEU A 163 10.28 14.11 -9.29
N TRP A 164 10.72 14.16 -10.55
CA TRP A 164 11.54 15.26 -11.05
C TRP A 164 10.85 16.63 -10.91
N PHE A 165 9.55 16.69 -11.22
CA PHE A 165 8.73 17.89 -10.99
C PHE A 165 8.50 18.14 -9.50
N MET A 166 8.19 17.09 -8.72
CA MET A 166 7.92 17.17 -7.27
C MET A 166 9.11 17.75 -6.51
N LEU A 167 10.36 17.45 -6.92
CA LEU A 167 11.57 18.01 -6.31
C LEU A 167 11.73 19.52 -6.55
N ARG A 168 11.19 20.04 -7.65
CA ARG A 168 11.35 21.44 -8.08
C ARG A 168 10.17 22.31 -7.72
N ARG A 169 8.95 21.79 -7.85
CA ARG A 169 7.69 22.53 -7.65
C ARG A 169 6.65 21.64 -6.95
N PRO A 170 6.89 21.21 -5.69
CA PRO A 170 6.04 20.22 -5.02
C PRO A 170 4.57 20.63 -4.94
N GLY A 171 4.28 21.90 -4.63
CA GLY A 171 2.91 22.41 -4.58
C GLY A 171 2.21 22.35 -5.94
N PHE A 172 2.90 22.73 -7.02
CA PHE A 172 2.34 22.65 -8.37
C PHE A 172 2.12 21.20 -8.82
N THR A 173 3.04 20.29 -8.50
CA THR A 173 2.85 18.85 -8.80
C THR A 173 1.63 18.28 -8.07
N MET A 174 1.41 18.66 -6.81
CA MET A 174 0.20 18.27 -6.08
C MET A 174 -1.07 18.87 -6.69
N LEU A 175 -1.05 20.15 -7.10
CA LEU A 175 -2.17 20.79 -7.79
C LEU A 175 -2.47 20.14 -9.16
N ALA A 176 -1.44 19.79 -9.93
CA ALA A 176 -1.60 19.07 -11.19
C ALA A 176 -2.19 17.68 -10.98
N SER A 177 -1.79 16.98 -9.90
CA SER A 177 -2.37 15.70 -9.51
C SER A 177 -3.86 15.83 -9.13
N LEU A 178 -4.24 16.87 -8.40
CA LEU A 178 -5.65 17.19 -8.13
C LEU A 178 -6.42 17.50 -9.41
N GLY A 179 -5.84 18.29 -10.31
CA GLY A 179 -6.43 18.61 -11.62
C GLY A 179 -6.69 17.35 -12.45
N LEU A 180 -5.72 16.44 -12.53
CA LEU A 180 -5.88 15.16 -13.21
C LEU A 180 -6.96 14.29 -12.55
N TYR A 181 -7.01 14.25 -11.22
CA TYR A 181 -8.04 13.54 -10.48
C TYR A 181 -9.45 14.05 -10.82
N PHE A 182 -9.68 15.37 -10.75
CA PHE A 182 -10.99 15.93 -11.06
C PHE A 182 -11.35 15.79 -12.55
N ALA A 183 -10.38 15.95 -13.45
CA ALA A 183 -10.60 15.71 -14.88
C ALA A 183 -11.00 14.25 -15.13
N ALA A 184 -10.30 13.29 -14.52
CA ALA A 184 -10.61 11.87 -14.69
C ALA A 184 -12.00 11.51 -14.18
N ARG A 185 -12.45 12.10 -13.07
CA ARG A 185 -13.83 11.88 -12.58
C ARG A 185 -14.89 12.61 -13.39
N PHE A 186 -14.57 13.77 -13.96
CA PHE A 186 -15.53 14.56 -14.75
C PHE A 186 -15.71 13.99 -16.17
N PHE A 187 -14.63 13.48 -16.77
CA PHE A 187 -14.63 12.92 -18.12
C PHE A 187 -14.65 11.38 -18.14
N ASP A 188 -14.89 10.74 -17.00
CA ASP A 188 -14.92 9.27 -16.83
C ASP A 188 -13.68 8.55 -17.39
N TRP A 189 -12.49 9.14 -17.23
CA TRP A 189 -11.25 8.53 -17.70
C TRP A 189 -10.89 7.34 -16.84
N ASN A 190 -10.81 6.15 -17.45
CA ASN A 190 -10.25 4.95 -16.83
C ASN A 190 -9.55 4.08 -17.90
N LEU A 191 -8.69 3.17 -17.48
CA LEU A 191 -8.11 2.17 -18.36
C LEU A 191 -9.11 1.03 -18.59
N ALA A 192 -9.18 0.55 -19.84
CA ALA A 192 -10.01 -0.59 -20.21
C ALA A 192 -9.52 -1.88 -19.52
N GLY A 193 -10.46 -2.62 -18.95
CA GLY A 193 -10.26 -3.99 -18.47
C GLY A 193 -10.50 -5.02 -19.57
N TYR A 194 -10.13 -6.27 -19.30
CA TYR A 194 -10.48 -7.41 -20.14
C TYR A 194 -11.21 -8.45 -19.28
N PRO A 195 -12.27 -9.11 -19.78
CA PRO A 195 -12.82 -9.05 -21.16
C PRO A 195 -13.68 -7.82 -21.47
N SER A 196 -14.18 -7.14 -20.44
CA SER A 196 -14.98 -5.93 -20.56
C SER A 196 -14.81 -5.03 -19.34
N GLY A 197 -15.37 -3.83 -19.38
CA GLY A 197 -15.33 -2.88 -18.27
C GLY A 197 -14.02 -2.11 -18.16
N SER A 198 -13.73 -1.63 -16.95
CA SER A 198 -12.58 -0.76 -16.66
C SER A 198 -11.80 -1.27 -15.46
N TRP A 199 -10.60 -0.74 -15.23
CA TRP A 199 -9.79 -1.11 -14.08
C TRP A 199 -10.51 -0.79 -12.77
N TYR A 200 -10.52 -1.75 -11.84
CA TYR A 200 -11.07 -1.57 -10.49
C TYR A 200 -10.34 -0.47 -9.70
N PHE A 201 -9.02 -0.36 -9.82
CA PHE A 201 -8.30 0.80 -9.29
C PHE A 201 -7.98 1.75 -10.45
N ASN A 202 -8.75 2.83 -10.61
CA ASN A 202 -8.51 3.80 -11.68
C ASN A 202 -7.17 4.54 -11.45
N PRO A 203 -6.15 4.35 -12.31
CA PRO A 203 -4.83 4.96 -12.09
C PRO A 203 -4.85 6.50 -12.14
N PHE A 204 -5.76 7.09 -12.91
CA PHE A 204 -5.89 8.55 -13.01
C PHE A 204 -6.43 9.19 -11.73
N CYS A 205 -7.25 8.44 -10.98
CA CYS A 205 -7.77 8.89 -9.69
C CYS A 205 -6.82 8.51 -8.54
N TRP A 206 -6.38 7.25 -8.49
CA TRP A 206 -5.56 6.72 -7.40
C TRP A 206 -4.14 7.27 -7.35
N GLN A 207 -3.63 7.85 -8.45
CA GLN A 207 -2.38 8.61 -8.42
C GLN A 207 -2.42 9.76 -7.40
N LEU A 208 -3.60 10.29 -7.06
CA LEU A 208 -3.73 11.35 -6.06
C LEU A 208 -3.16 10.95 -4.70
N LEU A 209 -3.49 9.76 -4.20
CA LEU A 209 -2.96 9.25 -2.92
C LEU A 209 -1.44 9.05 -2.97
N PHE A 210 -0.94 8.54 -4.11
CA PHE A 210 0.48 8.30 -4.32
C PHE A 210 1.27 9.61 -4.35
N VAL A 211 0.80 10.59 -5.13
CA VAL A 211 1.41 11.93 -5.22
C VAL A 211 1.28 12.68 -3.90
N PHE A 212 0.16 12.52 -3.18
CA PHE A 212 -0.02 13.08 -1.84
C PHE A 212 1.02 12.53 -0.86
N GLY A 213 1.26 11.22 -0.86
CA GLY A 213 2.34 10.59 -0.07
C GLY A 213 3.72 11.13 -0.44
N ALA A 214 4.00 11.24 -1.74
CA ALA A 214 5.23 11.81 -2.26
C ALA A 214 5.44 13.27 -1.81
N TRP A 215 4.37 14.08 -1.84
CA TRP A 215 4.36 15.48 -1.41
C TRP A 215 4.58 15.61 0.10
N CYS A 216 3.91 14.78 0.91
CA CYS A 216 4.13 14.72 2.35
C CYS A 216 5.61 14.41 2.69
N ALA A 217 6.22 13.45 1.99
CA ALA A 217 7.61 13.04 2.19
C ALA A 217 8.63 14.14 1.85
N LEU A 218 8.31 15.02 0.90
CA LEU A 218 9.22 16.04 0.35
C LEU A 218 8.95 17.45 0.89
N GLY A 219 8.40 17.54 2.11
CA GLY A 219 8.24 18.78 2.86
C GLY A 219 6.82 19.33 2.91
N GLY A 220 5.84 18.71 2.24
CA GLY A 220 4.44 19.13 2.32
C GLY A 220 3.87 19.06 3.74
N ALA A 221 4.18 17.97 4.46
CA ALA A 221 3.77 17.81 5.85
C ALA A 221 4.45 18.83 6.80
N VAL A 222 5.72 19.16 6.55
CA VAL A 222 6.49 20.14 7.33
C VAL A 222 5.92 21.55 7.09
N LYS A 223 5.69 21.93 5.83
CA LYS A 223 5.11 23.23 5.46
C LYS A 223 3.68 23.40 6.03
N SER A 224 2.95 22.30 6.19
CA SER A 224 1.58 22.30 6.72
C SER A 224 1.50 22.09 8.23
N ARG A 225 2.63 22.10 8.95
CA ARG A 225 2.68 21.74 10.38
C ARG A 225 1.80 22.65 11.24
N ALA A 226 1.73 23.94 10.93
CA ALA A 226 0.86 24.90 11.64
C ALA A 226 -0.63 24.52 11.51
N ILE A 227 -1.07 24.15 10.31
CA ILE A 227 -2.44 23.69 10.06
C ILE A 227 -2.69 22.37 10.77
N ILE A 228 -1.80 21.38 10.59
CA ILE A 228 -1.90 20.05 11.22
C ILE A 228 -2.01 20.13 12.76
N ASN A 229 -1.27 21.05 13.38
CA ASN A 229 -1.24 21.23 14.83
C ASN A 229 -2.35 22.15 15.37
N SER A 230 -3.13 22.81 14.49
CA SER A 230 -4.22 23.69 14.91
C SER A 230 -5.30 22.92 15.69
N PRO A 231 -5.87 23.49 16.77
CA PRO A 231 -7.03 22.91 17.45
C PRO A 231 -8.25 22.76 16.53
N ILE A 232 -8.46 23.69 15.59
CA ILE A 232 -9.58 23.65 14.64
C ILE A 232 -9.46 22.40 13.75
N THR A 233 -8.26 22.13 13.24
CA THR A 233 -8.00 20.94 12.43
C THR A 233 -8.19 19.66 13.22
N LEU A 234 -7.84 19.63 14.52
CA LEU A 234 -8.11 18.48 15.38
C LEU A 234 -9.61 18.20 15.51
N TRP A 235 -10.41 19.22 15.84
CA TRP A 235 -11.85 19.07 15.97
C TRP A 235 -12.52 18.67 14.66
N PHE A 236 -12.08 19.25 13.54
CA PHE A 236 -12.53 18.83 12.21
C PHE A 236 -12.20 17.36 11.94
N CYS A 237 -10.96 16.92 12.24
CA CYS A 237 -10.54 15.54 12.07
C CYS A 237 -11.40 14.58 12.91
N LEU A 238 -11.60 14.89 14.19
CA LEU A 238 -12.43 14.09 15.09
C LEU A 238 -13.88 14.00 14.60
N PHE A 239 -14.48 15.13 14.25
CA PHE A 239 -15.83 15.18 13.69
C PHE A 239 -15.94 14.31 12.43
N TYR A 240 -15.00 14.46 11.49
CA TYR A 240 -15.03 13.74 10.23
C TYR A 240 -14.83 12.22 10.41
N LEU A 241 -13.98 11.80 11.34
CA LEU A 241 -13.80 10.38 11.68
C LEU A 241 -15.07 9.78 12.30
N VAL A 242 -15.71 10.49 13.22
CA VAL A 242 -16.99 10.05 13.81
C VAL A 242 -18.08 9.99 12.75
N PHE A 243 -18.16 10.99 11.87
CA PHE A 243 -19.09 11.00 10.75
C PHE A 243 -18.87 9.80 9.81
N ALA A 244 -17.62 9.53 9.42
CA ALA A 244 -17.29 8.40 8.55
C ALA A 244 -17.62 7.05 9.21
N LEU A 245 -17.37 6.93 10.52
CA LEU A 245 -17.76 5.76 11.30
C LEU A 245 -19.28 5.56 11.28
N ILE A 246 -20.05 6.61 11.58
CA ILE A 246 -21.52 6.55 11.58
C ILE A 246 -22.04 6.12 10.22
N MET A 247 -21.62 6.78 9.14
CA MET A 247 -22.13 6.47 7.79
C MET A 247 -21.69 5.09 7.30
N THR A 248 -20.52 4.62 7.72
CA THR A 248 -20.04 3.26 7.39
C THR A 248 -20.83 2.21 8.16
N MET A 249 -21.10 2.43 9.46
CA MET A 249 -21.97 1.57 10.26
C MET A 249 -23.41 1.56 9.74
N ALA A 250 -23.91 2.71 9.28
CA ALA A 250 -25.23 2.83 8.66
C ALA A 250 -25.36 1.94 7.43
N GLY A 251 -24.32 1.89 6.58
CA GLY A 251 -24.29 0.97 5.43
C GLY A 251 -24.15 -0.51 5.82
N ARG A 252 -23.64 -0.81 7.01
CA ARG A 252 -23.41 -2.18 7.50
C ARG A 252 -24.64 -2.78 8.19
N PHE A 253 -25.46 -1.95 8.84
CA PHE A 253 -26.64 -2.37 9.58
C PHE A 253 -27.91 -1.71 8.98
N PRO A 254 -28.75 -2.45 8.24
CA PRO A 254 -29.92 -1.88 7.55
C PRO A 254 -30.83 -1.04 8.45
N ALA A 255 -31.17 -1.54 9.64
CA ALA A 255 -32.01 -0.82 10.60
C ALA A 255 -31.39 0.51 11.08
N PHE A 256 -30.05 0.61 11.11
CA PHE A 256 -29.38 1.87 11.43
C PHE A 256 -29.32 2.80 10.20
N GLY A 257 -29.14 2.24 9.00
CA GLY A 257 -29.20 2.96 7.73
C GLY A 257 -30.54 3.66 7.50
N GLU A 258 -31.65 2.99 7.83
CA GLU A 258 -33.02 3.53 7.71
C GLU A 258 -33.28 4.75 8.60
N MET A 259 -32.44 5.00 9.61
CA MET A 259 -32.54 6.20 10.45
C MET A 259 -32.07 7.47 9.75
N PHE A 260 -31.37 7.37 8.62
CA PHE A 260 -30.83 8.50 7.87
C PHE A 260 -31.65 8.81 6.61
N PRO A 261 -31.78 10.09 6.23
CA PRO A 261 -32.38 10.45 4.96
C PRO A 261 -31.62 9.83 3.77
N SER A 262 -32.35 9.37 2.75
CA SER A 262 -31.77 8.73 1.55
C SER A 262 -30.71 9.61 0.86
N TRP A 263 -30.99 10.91 0.70
CA TRP A 263 -30.04 11.85 0.10
C TRP A 263 -28.68 11.91 0.81
N LEU A 264 -28.63 11.63 2.11
CA LEU A 264 -27.39 11.57 2.88
C LEU A 264 -26.79 10.17 2.79
N PHE A 265 -27.59 9.13 2.96
CA PHE A 265 -27.14 7.74 2.95
C PHE A 265 -26.51 7.35 1.60
N ASP A 266 -27.21 7.64 0.51
CA ASP A 266 -26.85 7.23 -0.86
C ASP A 266 -25.56 7.89 -1.36
N VAL A 267 -25.15 9.01 -0.76
CA VAL A 267 -23.89 9.71 -1.10
C VAL A 267 -22.66 8.92 -0.63
N PHE A 268 -22.79 8.15 0.45
CA PHE A 268 -21.67 7.44 1.08
C PHE A 268 -21.78 5.91 1.01
N ASN A 269 -22.97 5.39 0.69
CA ASN A 269 -23.27 3.96 0.63
C ASN A 269 -23.93 3.58 -0.71
N PRO A 270 -23.40 2.58 -1.44
CA PRO A 270 -22.20 1.81 -1.14
C PRO A 270 -20.92 2.66 -1.23
N ASN A 271 -19.93 2.35 -0.39
CA ASN A 271 -18.66 3.07 -0.38
C ASN A 271 -17.85 2.74 -1.65
N GLU A 272 -17.99 3.57 -2.67
CA GLU A 272 -17.31 3.44 -3.96
C GLU A 272 -15.78 3.55 -3.80
N LYS A 273 -15.05 2.73 -4.56
CA LYS A 273 -13.59 2.63 -4.47
C LYS A 273 -12.87 2.89 -5.80
N THR A 274 -13.53 2.64 -6.93
CA THR A 274 -12.90 2.64 -8.25
C THR A 274 -12.27 3.97 -8.61
N ASN A 275 -13.03 5.05 -8.46
CA ASN A 275 -12.65 6.40 -8.80
C ASN A 275 -12.26 7.26 -7.59
N LEU A 276 -12.04 6.63 -6.43
CA LEU A 276 -11.58 7.26 -5.19
C LEU A 276 -12.41 8.51 -4.84
N PRO A 277 -13.61 8.36 -4.25
CA PRO A 277 -14.48 9.50 -3.97
C PRO A 277 -13.80 10.56 -3.10
N PRO A 278 -14.17 11.85 -3.24
CA PRO A 278 -13.55 12.91 -2.45
C PRO A 278 -13.67 12.68 -0.94
N TYR A 279 -14.80 12.12 -0.49
CA TYR A 279 -15.01 11.80 0.92
C TYR A 279 -14.03 10.71 1.41
N ARG A 280 -13.69 9.73 0.55
CA ARG A 280 -12.72 8.68 0.87
C ARG A 280 -11.30 9.23 0.94
N PHE A 281 -10.92 10.08 -0.02
CA PHE A 281 -9.63 10.77 0.03
C PHE A 281 -9.52 11.67 1.27
N LEU A 282 -10.58 12.44 1.58
CA LEU A 282 -10.62 13.29 2.77
C LEU A 282 -10.51 12.49 4.05
N HIS A 283 -11.22 11.36 4.16
CA HIS A 283 -11.13 10.44 5.29
C HIS A 283 -9.69 9.97 5.50
N PHE A 284 -9.05 9.51 4.43
CA PHE A 284 -7.66 9.07 4.50
C PHE A 284 -6.71 10.21 4.87
N ALA A 285 -6.89 11.40 4.30
CA ALA A 285 -6.08 12.58 4.62
C ALA A 285 -6.22 12.98 6.10
N VAL A 286 -7.43 12.92 6.67
CA VAL A 286 -7.68 13.13 8.09
C VAL A 286 -6.92 12.13 8.96
N ILE A 287 -6.93 10.84 8.60
CA ILE A 287 -6.13 9.80 9.29
C ILE A 287 -4.64 10.16 9.23
N VAL A 288 -4.12 10.56 8.07
CA VAL A 288 -2.72 10.97 7.91
C VAL A 288 -2.38 12.16 8.81
N VAL A 289 -3.26 13.17 8.91
CA VAL A 289 -3.09 14.31 9.83
C VAL A 289 -3.00 13.82 11.28
N MET A 290 -3.91 12.95 11.71
CA MET A 290 -3.91 12.38 13.06
C MET A 290 -2.62 11.60 13.34
N VAL A 291 -2.16 10.78 12.40
CA VAL A 291 -0.90 10.02 12.53
C VAL A 291 0.31 10.96 12.62
N ILE A 292 0.40 11.99 11.77
CA ILE A 292 1.50 12.96 11.80
C ILE A 292 1.53 13.76 13.11
N ARG A 293 0.35 14.00 13.70
CA ARG A 293 0.19 14.74 14.95
C ARG A 293 0.56 13.89 16.18
N PHE A 294 0.11 12.64 16.24
CA PHE A 294 0.18 11.82 17.45
C PHE A 294 1.22 10.69 17.42
N VAL A 295 1.76 10.33 16.25
CA VAL A 295 2.77 9.28 16.11
C VAL A 295 4.10 9.90 15.64
N PRO A 296 4.90 10.50 16.54
CA PRO A 296 6.20 11.06 16.19
C PRO A 296 7.18 9.96 15.74
N LYS A 297 8.24 10.35 15.01
CA LYS A 297 9.23 9.41 14.47
C LYS A 297 9.95 8.63 15.58
N GLU A 298 10.12 9.27 16.73
CA GLU A 298 10.75 8.76 17.94
C GLU A 298 9.72 8.20 18.94
N TRP A 299 8.51 7.83 18.49
CA TRP A 299 7.50 7.27 19.39
C TRP A 299 8.03 5.99 20.07
N PRO A 300 8.09 5.93 21.42
CA PRO A 300 8.64 4.77 22.14
C PRO A 300 7.93 3.46 21.82
N GLY A 301 6.66 3.53 21.40
CA GLY A 301 5.91 2.36 20.96
C GLY A 301 6.56 1.63 19.77
N LEU A 302 7.35 2.30 18.94
CA LEU A 302 8.07 1.68 17.81
C LEU A 302 9.19 0.73 18.27
N GLU A 303 9.64 0.85 19.52
CA GLU A 303 10.65 -0.03 20.13
C GLU A 303 10.00 -1.20 20.90
N TRP A 304 8.67 -1.22 21.02
CA TRP A 304 7.96 -2.28 21.71
C TRP A 304 8.00 -3.58 20.89
N ARG A 305 8.50 -4.65 21.52
CA ARG A 305 8.71 -5.96 20.89
C ARG A 305 7.41 -6.59 20.32
N GLY A 306 6.25 -6.19 20.82
CA GLY A 306 4.95 -6.64 20.29
C GLY A 306 4.68 -6.16 18.86
N PHE A 307 5.25 -5.04 18.43
CA PHE A 307 5.13 -4.55 17.06
C PHE A 307 6.21 -5.09 16.11
N ASP A 308 7.23 -5.77 16.61
CA ASP A 308 8.30 -6.34 15.78
C ASP A 308 7.76 -7.21 14.63
N PRO A 309 6.80 -8.14 14.83
CA PRO A 309 6.24 -8.93 13.75
C PRO A 309 5.64 -8.09 12.62
N VAL A 310 4.82 -7.09 12.99
CA VAL A 310 4.14 -6.20 12.05
C VAL A 310 5.15 -5.34 11.31
N ILE A 311 6.10 -4.73 12.02
CA ILE A 311 7.17 -3.92 11.44
C ILE A 311 7.99 -4.77 10.46
N LYS A 312 8.33 -6.01 10.81
CA LYS A 312 9.04 -6.94 9.92
C LYS A 312 8.24 -7.24 8.67
N CYS A 313 6.94 -7.48 8.80
CA CYS A 313 6.04 -7.64 7.66
C CYS A 313 6.06 -6.41 6.74
N GLY A 314 6.07 -5.20 7.29
CA GLY A 314 6.19 -3.98 6.51
C GLY A 314 7.55 -3.81 5.83
N GLN A 315 8.64 -4.22 6.49
CA GLN A 315 9.99 -4.19 5.92
C GLN A 315 10.13 -5.08 4.68
N GLN A 316 9.41 -6.20 4.65
CA GLN A 316 9.37 -7.15 3.53
C GLN A 316 8.04 -7.11 2.76
N SER A 317 7.42 -5.92 2.66
CA SER A 317 6.00 -5.83 2.29
C SER A 317 5.61 -6.48 0.98
N LEU A 318 6.47 -6.50 -0.05
CA LEU A 318 6.13 -7.10 -1.34
C LEU A 318 5.92 -8.62 -1.21
N ALA A 319 6.85 -9.31 -0.57
CA ALA A 319 6.75 -10.75 -0.39
C ALA A 319 5.57 -11.11 0.52
N VAL A 320 5.40 -10.36 1.60
CA VAL A 320 4.30 -10.53 2.55
C VAL A 320 2.95 -10.28 1.89
N PHE A 321 2.86 -9.25 1.03
CA PHE A 321 1.66 -8.97 0.23
C PHE A 321 1.34 -10.16 -0.70
N CYS A 322 2.32 -10.65 -1.48
CA CYS A 322 2.09 -11.77 -2.39
C CYS A 322 1.64 -13.03 -1.66
N VAL A 323 2.28 -13.36 -0.54
CA VAL A 323 1.89 -14.49 0.30
C VAL A 323 0.50 -14.26 0.91
N GLY A 324 0.21 -13.06 1.40
CA GLY A 324 -1.09 -12.71 1.97
C GLY A 324 -2.23 -12.86 0.97
N VAL A 325 -2.10 -12.35 -0.26
CA VAL A 325 -3.13 -12.51 -1.30
C VAL A 325 -3.34 -13.97 -1.68
N PHE A 326 -2.27 -14.76 -1.75
CA PHE A 326 -2.41 -16.20 -2.00
C PHE A 326 -3.10 -16.91 -0.82
N LEU A 327 -2.69 -16.61 0.40
CA LEU A 327 -3.28 -17.19 1.60
C LEU A 327 -4.73 -16.76 1.83
N SER A 328 -5.15 -15.58 1.37
CA SER A 328 -6.57 -15.18 1.48
C SER A 328 -7.45 -16.05 0.59
N PHE A 329 -6.99 -16.44 -0.60
CA PHE A 329 -7.66 -17.45 -1.43
C PHE A 329 -7.73 -18.80 -0.73
N VAL A 330 -6.59 -19.29 -0.21
CA VAL A 330 -6.55 -20.56 0.53
C VAL A 330 -7.49 -20.51 1.74
N GLY A 331 -7.48 -19.41 2.49
CA GLY A 331 -8.32 -19.22 3.66
C GLY A 331 -9.81 -19.19 3.32
N HIS A 332 -10.20 -18.50 2.23
CA HIS A 332 -11.58 -18.53 1.73
C HIS A 332 -12.02 -19.96 1.39
N PHE A 333 -11.18 -20.67 0.64
CA PHE A 333 -11.48 -22.04 0.23
C PHE A 333 -11.61 -22.99 1.43
N GLU A 334 -10.67 -22.93 2.39
CA GLU A 334 -10.74 -23.73 3.62
C GLU A 334 -12.01 -23.44 4.42
N LEU A 335 -12.43 -22.17 4.52
CA LEU A 335 -13.66 -21.82 5.22
C LEU A 335 -14.90 -22.35 4.50
N MET A 336 -14.94 -22.26 3.18
CA MET A 336 -16.02 -22.78 2.34
C MET A 336 -16.17 -24.31 2.46
N MET A 337 -15.05 -25.04 2.56
CA MET A 337 -15.06 -26.51 2.73
C MET A 337 -15.29 -26.95 4.18
N SER A 338 -15.19 -26.03 5.14
CA SER A 338 -15.40 -26.29 6.56
C SER A 338 -16.84 -25.94 7.00
N SER A 339 -17.14 -26.11 8.29
CA SER A 339 -18.40 -25.63 8.88
C SER A 339 -18.52 -24.10 8.95
N GLY A 340 -17.49 -23.35 8.54
CA GLY A 340 -17.45 -21.89 8.63
C GLY A 340 -17.47 -21.35 10.07
N SER A 341 -17.23 -22.21 11.07
CA SER A 341 -17.35 -21.85 12.49
C SER A 341 -16.43 -20.68 12.89
N LEU A 342 -16.80 -19.97 13.95
CA LEU A 342 -15.99 -18.89 14.54
C LEU A 342 -14.54 -19.35 14.82
N ALA A 343 -14.38 -20.58 15.33
CA ALA A 343 -13.08 -21.15 15.61
C ALA A 343 -12.25 -21.38 14.34
N ALA A 344 -12.87 -21.86 13.26
CA ALA A 344 -12.20 -22.02 11.97
C ALA A 344 -11.77 -20.66 11.39
N GLN A 345 -12.64 -19.65 11.46
CA GLN A 345 -12.34 -18.28 11.00
C GLN A 345 -11.15 -17.66 11.75
N VAL A 346 -11.13 -17.80 13.08
CA VAL A 346 -10.00 -17.35 13.92
C VAL A 346 -8.74 -18.14 13.60
N PHE A 347 -8.84 -19.46 13.46
CA PHE A 347 -7.70 -20.33 13.18
C PHE A 347 -7.03 -19.99 11.83
N VAL A 348 -7.82 -19.87 10.75
CA VAL A 348 -7.33 -19.49 9.42
C VAL A 348 -6.66 -18.12 9.46
N SER A 349 -7.27 -17.15 10.15
CA SER A 349 -6.74 -15.79 10.28
C SER A 349 -5.41 -15.73 11.03
N VAL A 350 -5.32 -16.38 12.19
CA VAL A 350 -4.09 -16.42 13.00
C VAL A 350 -2.99 -17.17 12.26
N THR A 351 -3.32 -18.30 11.63
CA THR A 351 -2.36 -19.10 10.86
C THR A 351 -1.83 -18.32 9.67
N GLY A 352 -2.68 -17.61 8.92
CA GLY A 352 -2.25 -16.79 7.81
C GLY A 352 -1.32 -15.65 8.23
N ILE A 353 -1.66 -14.92 9.30
CA ILE A 353 -0.79 -13.88 9.89
C ILE A 353 0.55 -14.46 10.34
N ALA A 354 0.54 -15.65 10.97
CA ALA A 354 1.75 -16.33 11.40
C ALA A 354 2.65 -16.70 10.21
N ILE A 355 2.10 -17.30 9.14
CA ILE A 355 2.86 -17.64 7.93
C ILE A 355 3.44 -16.37 7.28
N MET A 356 2.64 -15.32 7.11
CA MET A 356 3.09 -14.03 6.58
C MET A 356 4.25 -13.45 7.39
N THR A 357 4.18 -13.57 8.71
CA THR A 357 5.21 -13.13 9.64
C THR A 357 6.48 -13.97 9.51
N LEU A 358 6.35 -15.31 9.49
CA LEU A 358 7.48 -16.23 9.32
C LEU A 358 8.23 -15.97 8.02
N VAL A 359 7.52 -15.76 6.90
CA VAL A 359 8.13 -15.38 5.61
C VAL A 359 8.89 -14.07 5.73
N ALA A 360 8.34 -13.07 6.41
CA ALA A 360 9.01 -11.79 6.61
C ALA A 360 10.32 -11.93 7.41
N TYR A 361 10.31 -12.74 8.48
CA TYR A 361 11.51 -13.03 9.26
C TYR A 361 12.53 -13.83 8.46
N TYR A 362 12.10 -14.86 7.74
CA TYR A 362 12.97 -15.69 6.90
C TYR A 362 13.69 -14.84 5.84
N ILE A 363 12.96 -14.03 5.07
CA ILE A 363 13.56 -13.15 4.06
C ILE A 363 14.48 -12.11 4.71
N SER A 364 14.08 -11.55 5.86
CA SER A 364 14.93 -10.61 6.59
C SER A 364 16.23 -11.27 7.09
N TRP A 365 16.18 -12.54 7.49
CA TRP A 365 17.34 -13.30 7.93
C TRP A 365 18.24 -13.68 6.74
N SER A 366 17.68 -14.22 5.65
CA SER A 366 18.42 -14.56 4.43
C SER A 366 19.19 -13.34 3.89
N LYS A 367 18.52 -12.19 3.77
CA LYS A 367 19.18 -10.92 3.36
C LYS A 367 20.30 -10.45 4.28
N ARG A 368 20.35 -10.91 5.53
CA ARG A 368 21.47 -10.60 6.44
C ARG A 368 22.66 -11.53 6.19
N GLN A 369 22.41 -12.79 5.85
CA GLN A 369 23.47 -13.74 5.50
C GLN A 369 24.15 -13.37 4.18
N ASP A 370 23.40 -12.83 3.21
CA ASP A 370 23.95 -12.41 1.91
C ASP A 370 24.82 -11.13 1.98
N LYS A 371 24.84 -10.42 3.12
CA LYS A 371 25.64 -9.20 3.24
C LYS A 371 27.11 -9.56 3.46
N PRO A 372 28.04 -9.01 2.67
CA PRO A 372 29.45 -9.23 2.91
C PRO A 372 29.84 -8.74 4.33
N PRO A 373 30.77 -9.42 5.01
CA PRO A 373 31.20 -9.04 6.34
C PRO A 373 31.71 -7.59 6.34
N PRO A 374 31.45 -6.81 7.41
CA PRO A 374 31.91 -5.43 7.49
C PRO A 374 33.43 -5.39 7.32
N LYS A 375 33.91 -4.51 6.44
CA LYS A 375 35.35 -4.31 6.25
C LYS A 375 35.98 -3.95 7.60
N PRO A 376 37.11 -4.56 8.00
CA PRO A 376 37.80 -4.21 9.22
C PRO A 376 38.14 -2.72 9.18
N VAL A 377 37.80 -2.00 10.25
CA VAL A 377 38.16 -0.60 10.43
C VAL A 377 39.69 -0.53 10.41
N LYS A 378 40.28 0.12 9.40
CA LYS A 378 41.71 0.43 9.39
C LYS A 378 42.00 1.21 10.67
N LYS A 379 42.77 0.60 11.59
CA LYS A 379 43.34 1.35 12.73
C LYS A 379 44.12 2.54 12.15
N PRO A 380 43.98 3.75 12.72
CA PRO A 380 44.82 4.86 12.34
C PRO A 380 46.29 4.43 12.50
N GLU A 381 47.10 4.62 11.46
CA GLU A 381 48.55 4.47 11.56
C GLU A 381 49.05 5.36 12.71
N PRO A 382 49.88 4.84 13.63
CA PRO A 382 50.49 5.67 14.65
C PRO A 382 51.29 6.79 13.97
N ALA A 383 51.04 8.03 14.38
CA ALA A 383 51.73 9.19 13.85
C ALA A 383 53.25 9.04 14.07
N PRO A 384 54.08 9.42 13.08
CA PRO A 384 55.53 9.35 13.23
C PRO A 384 55.97 10.21 14.42
N GLU A 385 56.70 9.58 15.34
CA GLU A 385 57.23 10.15 16.57
C GLU A 385 58.13 11.35 16.20
N ARG A 386 57.72 12.57 16.54
CA ARG A 386 58.55 13.75 16.37
C ARG A 386 59.69 13.66 17.40
N ILE A 387 60.85 13.22 16.95
CA ILE A 387 62.11 13.28 17.70
C ILE A 387 62.38 14.76 18.01
N GLY A 388 62.20 15.15 19.27
CA GLY A 388 62.49 16.48 19.75
C GLY A 388 64.00 16.72 19.77
N VAL A 389 64.47 17.65 18.94
CA VAL A 389 65.82 18.19 19.03
C VAL A 389 65.90 19.02 20.31
N ARG A 390 66.62 18.51 21.32
CA ARG A 390 67.08 19.34 22.45
C ARG A 390 68.18 20.28 21.93
N GLN A 391 67.90 21.57 21.95
CA GLN A 391 68.95 22.59 21.89
C GLN A 391 69.63 22.65 23.26
N SER A 392 70.96 22.53 23.26
CA SER A 392 71.86 22.84 24.38
C SER A 392 72.79 23.96 23.96
#